data_AF-A0A919Z1S8-F1
#
_entry.id   AF-A0A919Z1S8-F1
#
_cell.length_a   1.000
_cell.length_b   1.000
_cell.length_c   1.000
_cell.angle_alpha   90.00
_cell.angle_beta   90.00
_cell.angle_gamma   90.00
#
_symmetry.space_group_name_H-M   'P 1'
#
loop_
_entity.id
_entity.type
_entity.pdbx_description
1 polymer ?
#
loop_
_entity_poly.entity_id
_entity_poly.type
_entity_poly.pdbx_seq_one_letter_code
_entity_poly.pdbx_strand_id
1 'polypeptide(L)'
;MGRHTLAKGKVVLTILKELGEALNYHVETEYPVKKGENKQAIDIAWFIDNNDIKYPIMIFEIESYSANGSSANPMKIYSKPNYEFEKPLFFFHVFVDSGNDPAVIIDLEHQYGRNNYRVYEVKKGDINKLILDVISQHRRINQDINIHDLIELFTFEKEWEDVNITNILFHLEGLYKHKWSEILPVYAHLAQYIPLMNSEFIRFLDRKITENFVDNDFYEDYIAYHFSYGIHMAILTCIKGNNQYLSRLKWWQEDSSYMEKIGPYFGLSREYDDFIACYSGAYFGMLAVLLKEQPDGVKYILEQSIKILGKMTMYPDNIIFYNALWALHISATSDTCETEYNYIREYINQRGALNEYWIIEPPSALGEAYDEYKNHYNVFSCKFKYIPDRETFIREYVRSDISDIKNYKQDAVSLAIKMLSNPECWFERTERIESGGWSYSWGNRLINCLHFCNVNKE
;
A
#
# COMPACT_ATOMS: atom_id res chain seq x y z
N MET A 1 39.39 25.08 -0.47
CA MET A 1 39.00 23.66 -0.57
C MET A 1 38.71 23.15 0.82
N GLY A 2 37.45 23.25 1.26
CA GLY A 2 37.02 22.55 2.45
C GLY A 2 36.40 21.23 2.00
N ARG A 3 37.14 20.12 2.06
CA ARG A 3 36.45 18.81 2.11
C ARG A 3 35.47 18.93 3.29
N HIS A 4 34.19 18.65 3.09
CA HIS A 4 33.29 18.36 4.21
C HIS A 4 33.86 17.13 4.94
N THR A 5 34.70 17.38 5.92
CA THR A 5 35.41 16.36 6.71
C THR A 5 34.52 15.79 7.80
N LEU A 6 33.38 16.45 8.09
CA LEU A 6 32.41 16.01 9.08
C LEU A 6 31.40 15.06 8.42
N ALA A 7 31.26 13.86 8.99
CA ALA A 7 30.39 12.80 8.47
C ALA A 7 28.95 13.28 8.17
N LYS A 8 28.39 14.17 9.00
CA LYS A 8 27.04 14.71 8.82
C LYS A 8 26.85 15.55 7.56
N GLY A 9 27.85 16.33 7.14
CA GLY A 9 27.75 17.12 5.90
C GLY A 9 27.72 16.22 4.66
N LYS A 10 28.45 15.10 4.69
CA LYS A 10 28.38 14.09 3.63
C LYS A 10 27.03 13.40 3.57
N VAL A 11 26.43 13.09 4.72
CA VAL A 11 25.08 12.51 4.78
C VAL A 11 24.07 13.47 4.14
N VAL A 12 24.11 14.76 4.47
CA VAL A 12 23.20 15.76 3.85
C VAL A 12 23.40 15.86 2.34
N LEU A 13 24.66 15.83 1.86
CA LEU A 13 24.97 15.78 0.43
C LEU A 13 24.34 14.56 -0.24
N THR A 14 24.50 13.37 0.36
CA THR A 14 23.96 12.10 -0.14
C THR A 14 22.43 12.15 -0.21
N ILE A 15 21.76 12.53 0.88
CA ILE A 15 20.29 12.68 0.95
C ILE A 15 19.76 13.55 -0.18
N LEU A 16 20.37 14.72 -0.38
CA LEU A 16 19.93 15.66 -1.41
C LEU A 16 20.24 15.13 -2.81
N LYS A 17 21.36 14.44 -2.99
CA LYS A 17 21.66 13.84 -4.28
C LYS A 17 20.60 12.79 -4.67
N GLU A 18 20.37 11.82 -3.80
CA GLU A 18 19.44 10.72 -4.05
C GLU A 18 18.00 11.21 -4.16
N LEU A 19 17.61 12.20 -3.36
CA LEU A 19 16.29 12.83 -3.50
C LEU A 19 16.11 13.47 -4.88
N GLY A 20 17.13 14.15 -5.39
CA GLY A 20 17.07 14.75 -6.73
C GLY A 20 16.89 13.68 -7.81
N GLU A 21 17.64 12.59 -7.73
CA GLU A 21 17.55 11.45 -8.65
C GLU A 21 16.18 10.77 -8.57
N ALA A 22 15.65 10.51 -7.37
CA ALA A 22 14.31 9.93 -7.18
C ALA A 22 13.17 10.85 -7.65
N LEU A 23 13.38 12.16 -7.67
CA LEU A 23 12.47 13.15 -8.25
C LEU A 23 12.67 13.35 -9.77
N ASN A 24 13.46 12.47 -10.41
CA ASN A 24 13.79 12.47 -11.83
C ASN A 24 14.56 13.70 -12.33
N TYR A 25 15.37 14.32 -11.46
CA TYR A 25 16.31 15.35 -11.89
C TYR A 25 17.66 14.75 -12.28
N HIS A 26 18.35 15.42 -13.20
CA HIS A 26 19.77 15.18 -13.40
C HIS A 26 20.56 15.96 -12.34
N VAL A 27 21.31 15.23 -11.50
CA VAL A 27 22.03 15.81 -10.36
C VAL A 27 23.53 15.83 -10.62
N GLU A 28 24.13 17.00 -10.45
CA GLU A 28 25.58 17.21 -10.53
C GLU A 28 26.14 17.70 -9.20
N THR A 29 27.25 17.13 -8.77
CA THR A 29 27.97 17.55 -7.56
C THR A 29 29.20 18.36 -7.92
N GLU A 30 29.55 19.36 -7.10
CA GLU A 30 30.68 20.26 -7.34
C GLU A 30 30.56 21.00 -8.70
N TYR A 31 29.34 21.46 -9.03
CA TYR A 31 29.03 22.07 -10.31
C TYR A 31 29.71 23.44 -10.46
N PRO A 32 30.51 23.70 -11.52
CA PRO A 32 31.28 24.93 -11.64
C PRO A 32 30.38 26.12 -12.00
N VAL A 33 30.51 27.22 -11.26
CA VAL A 33 29.80 28.49 -11.55
C VAL A 33 30.31 29.14 -12.84
N LYS A 34 31.51 28.79 -13.29
CA LYS A 34 32.06 29.22 -14.58
C LYS A 34 32.76 28.06 -15.28
N LYS A 35 32.34 27.77 -16.52
CA LYS A 35 32.85 26.65 -17.31
C LYS A 35 34.38 26.73 -17.47
N GLY A 36 35.09 25.70 -17.02
CA GLY A 36 36.55 25.62 -17.07
C GLY A 36 37.30 26.21 -15.87
N GLU A 37 36.61 26.73 -14.86
CA GLU A 37 37.20 27.23 -13.61
C GLU A 37 36.73 26.42 -12.39
N ASN A 38 37.63 25.68 -11.73
CA ASN A 38 37.31 24.91 -10.52
C ASN A 38 37.42 25.73 -9.22
N LYS A 39 37.49 27.07 -9.30
CA LYS A 39 37.70 27.92 -8.11
C LYS A 39 36.42 28.27 -7.38
N GLN A 40 35.28 28.25 -8.08
CA GLN A 40 33.95 28.54 -7.53
C GLN A 40 32.98 27.48 -8.05
N ALA A 41 32.62 26.53 -7.19
CA ALA A 41 31.68 25.46 -7.48
C ALA A 41 30.52 25.50 -6.49
N ILE A 42 29.40 24.92 -6.90
CA ILE A 42 28.19 24.69 -6.10
C ILE A 42 28.22 23.24 -5.65
N ASP A 43 27.90 22.98 -4.39
CA ASP A 43 28.01 21.63 -3.85
C ASP A 43 27.08 20.65 -4.58
N ILE A 44 25.81 21.02 -4.81
CA ILE A 44 24.85 20.25 -5.61
C ILE A 44 24.02 21.18 -6.50
N ALA A 45 23.89 20.80 -7.77
CA ALA A 45 22.98 21.43 -8.73
C ALA A 45 22.06 20.38 -9.37
N TRP A 46 20.76 20.67 -9.45
CA TRP A 46 19.75 19.83 -10.10
C TRP A 46 19.27 20.47 -11.40
N PHE A 47 19.14 19.66 -12.44
CA PHE A 47 18.68 20.05 -13.77
C PHE A 47 17.48 19.19 -14.20
N ILE A 48 16.65 19.71 -15.11
CA ILE A 48 15.50 18.95 -15.65
C ILE A 48 15.98 17.69 -16.37
N ASP A 49 17.03 17.82 -17.18
CA ASP A 49 17.65 16.73 -17.91
C ASP A 49 19.16 16.95 -18.07
N ASN A 50 19.83 15.99 -18.71
CA ASN A 50 21.27 16.03 -18.99
C ASN A 50 21.62 16.79 -20.29
N ASN A 51 20.64 17.27 -21.04
CA ASN A 51 20.84 17.99 -22.30
C ASN A 51 21.02 19.49 -22.06
N ASP A 52 20.28 20.07 -21.10
CA ASP A 52 20.39 21.48 -20.71
C ASP A 52 20.90 21.68 -19.28
N ILE A 53 22.21 21.46 -19.12
CA ILE A 53 22.91 21.66 -17.85
C ILE A 53 23.33 23.13 -17.61
N LYS A 54 22.78 24.10 -18.35
CA LYS A 54 23.13 25.53 -18.15
C LYS A 54 22.23 26.22 -17.13
N TYR A 55 21.00 25.73 -16.99
CA TYR A 55 19.99 26.32 -16.12
C TYR A 55 19.67 25.37 -14.95
N PRO A 56 20.34 25.50 -13.80
CA PRO A 56 20.01 24.69 -12.63
C PRO A 56 18.64 25.10 -12.10
N ILE A 57 17.80 24.13 -11.81
CA ILE A 57 16.47 24.36 -11.23
C ILE A 57 16.60 24.60 -9.72
N MET A 58 17.35 23.74 -9.05
CA MET A 58 17.64 23.85 -7.62
C MET A 58 19.14 23.78 -7.41
N ILE A 59 19.66 24.61 -6.51
CA ILE A 59 21.02 24.49 -6.04
C ILE A 59 21.05 24.41 -4.52
N PHE A 60 22.05 23.68 -4.03
CA PHE A 60 22.28 23.46 -2.62
C PHE A 60 23.73 23.82 -2.29
N GLU A 61 23.90 24.67 -1.30
CA GLU A 61 25.19 24.93 -0.65
C GLU A 61 25.10 24.41 0.77
N ILE A 62 26.09 23.63 1.18
CA ILE A 62 26.10 22.96 2.48
C ILE A 62 27.31 23.50 3.23
N GLU A 63 27.09 24.11 4.39
CA GLU A 63 28.16 24.62 5.25
C GLU A 63 28.15 23.91 6.60
N SER A 64 29.33 23.75 7.21
CA SER A 64 29.42 23.12 8.52
C SER A 64 28.79 23.97 9.63
N TYR A 65 28.89 25.30 9.54
CA TYR A 65 28.39 26.26 10.53
C TYR A 65 28.12 27.60 9.85
N SER A 66 27.17 28.39 10.38
CA SER A 66 26.97 29.76 9.93
C SER A 66 28.06 30.69 10.46
N ALA A 67 28.58 31.56 9.59
CA ALA A 67 29.60 32.55 9.90
C ALA A 67 29.41 33.82 9.06
N ASN A 68 30.08 34.92 9.43
CA ASN A 68 30.02 36.17 8.63
C ASN A 68 30.41 35.95 7.15
N GLY A 69 31.27 34.95 6.89
CA GLY A 69 31.67 34.55 5.54
C GLY A 69 30.60 33.81 4.73
N SER A 70 29.52 33.33 5.35
CA SER A 70 28.45 32.56 4.67
C SER A 70 27.70 33.37 3.60
N SER A 71 27.78 34.71 3.65
CA SER A 71 27.28 35.59 2.58
C SER A 71 28.01 35.43 1.25
N ALA A 72 29.22 34.84 1.26
CA ALA A 72 29.99 34.60 0.04
C ALA A 72 29.31 33.61 -0.91
N ASN A 73 28.57 32.61 -0.41
CA ASN A 73 27.86 31.63 -1.25
C ASN A 73 26.72 32.24 -2.07
N PRO A 74 25.75 32.96 -1.46
CA PRO A 74 24.75 33.66 -2.25
C PRO A 74 25.38 34.71 -3.17
N MET A 75 26.42 35.43 -2.74
CA MET A 75 27.14 36.36 -3.62
C MET A 75 27.79 35.66 -4.82
N LYS A 76 28.41 34.48 -4.63
CA LYS A 76 29.02 33.67 -5.69
C LYS A 76 28.03 33.39 -6.84
N ILE A 77 26.75 33.29 -6.53
CA ILE A 77 25.68 33.05 -7.50
C ILE A 77 25.06 34.36 -7.97
N TYR A 78 24.47 35.15 -7.08
CA TYR A 78 23.65 36.30 -7.43
C TYR A 78 24.45 37.50 -7.96
N SER A 79 25.74 37.61 -7.67
CA SER A 79 26.57 38.71 -8.20
C SER A 79 27.02 38.49 -9.65
N LYS A 80 26.94 37.25 -10.16
CA LYS A 80 27.39 36.93 -11.51
C LYS A 80 26.34 37.37 -12.54
N PRO A 81 26.74 37.87 -13.71
CA PRO A 81 25.79 38.12 -14.78
C PRO A 81 25.24 36.80 -15.34
N ASN A 82 24.00 36.83 -15.87
CA ASN A 82 23.32 35.62 -16.36
C ASN A 82 24.06 34.92 -17.51
N TYR A 83 24.85 35.65 -18.30
CA TYR A 83 25.65 35.04 -19.37
C TYR A 83 26.86 34.24 -18.84
N GLU A 84 27.28 34.46 -17.58
CA GLU A 84 28.31 33.65 -16.91
C GLU A 84 27.70 32.47 -16.16
N PHE A 85 26.58 32.73 -15.46
CA PHE A 85 25.85 31.74 -14.71
C PHE A 85 24.37 32.12 -14.61
N GLU A 86 23.52 31.30 -15.22
CA GLU A 86 22.07 31.49 -15.13
C GLU A 86 21.58 31.20 -13.71
N LYS A 87 20.74 32.08 -13.19
CA LYS A 87 20.30 32.00 -11.78
C LYS A 87 19.36 30.81 -11.60
N PRO A 88 19.50 30.08 -10.49
CA PRO A 88 18.63 28.97 -10.22
C PRO A 88 17.21 29.45 -9.94
N LEU A 89 16.24 28.56 -10.13
CA LEU A 89 14.87 28.85 -9.71
C LEU A 89 14.76 28.85 -8.17
N PHE A 90 15.51 27.97 -7.51
CA PHE A 90 15.55 27.83 -6.05
C PHE A 90 16.98 27.68 -5.53
N PHE A 91 17.31 28.37 -4.44
CA PHE A 91 18.60 28.25 -3.76
C PHE A 91 18.37 27.88 -2.29
N PHE A 92 18.77 26.67 -1.93
CA PHE A 92 18.79 26.19 -0.55
C PHE A 92 20.20 26.30 0.04
N HIS A 93 20.35 27.00 1.16
CA HIS A 93 21.60 27.09 1.90
C HIS A 93 21.45 26.35 3.23
N VAL A 94 22.23 25.29 3.42
CA VAL A 94 22.05 24.31 4.48
C VAL A 94 23.23 24.35 5.43
N PHE A 95 22.97 24.62 6.70
CA PHE A 95 23.97 24.58 7.76
C PHE A 95 23.85 23.28 8.55
N VAL A 96 24.94 22.50 8.63
CA VAL A 96 24.95 21.22 9.34
C VAL A 96 24.90 21.42 10.85
N ASP A 97 25.66 22.38 11.38
CA ASP A 97 25.64 22.82 12.78
C ASP A 97 25.17 24.28 12.88
N SER A 98 24.67 24.66 14.05
CA SER A 98 24.28 26.04 14.33
C SER A 98 25.51 26.87 14.65
N GLY A 99 25.66 28.00 13.96
CA GLY A 99 26.65 29.00 14.32
C GLY A 99 26.29 29.71 15.63
N ASN A 100 27.25 30.48 16.15
CA ASN A 100 27.09 31.21 17.42
C ASN A 100 26.26 32.50 17.28
N ASP A 101 25.94 32.94 16.06
CA ASP A 101 25.25 34.20 15.80
C ASP A 101 24.02 34.00 14.90
N PRO A 102 22.80 34.02 15.47
CA PRO A 102 21.57 33.89 14.70
C PRO A 102 21.29 35.10 13.79
N ALA A 103 21.94 36.25 14.00
CA ALA A 103 21.74 37.44 13.17
C ALA A 103 22.19 37.19 11.72
N VAL A 104 23.26 36.41 11.51
CA VAL A 104 23.78 36.09 10.18
C VAL A 104 22.71 35.41 9.31
N ILE A 105 21.95 34.46 9.86
CA ILE A 105 20.91 33.74 9.12
C ILE A 105 19.76 34.68 8.76
N ILE A 106 19.31 35.49 9.71
CA ILE A 106 18.25 36.48 9.51
C ILE A 106 18.65 37.49 8.42
N ASP A 107 19.89 37.97 8.46
CA ASP A 107 20.41 38.91 7.46
C ASP A 107 20.47 38.29 6.06
N LEU A 108 20.90 37.03 5.95
CA LEU A 108 20.90 36.28 4.69
C LEU A 108 19.48 36.13 4.13
N GLU A 109 18.51 35.78 4.96
CA GLU A 109 17.11 35.66 4.54
C GLU A 109 16.51 37.01 4.12
N HIS A 110 16.77 38.09 4.88
CA HIS A 110 16.29 39.43 4.52
C HIS A 110 16.91 39.94 3.22
N GLN A 111 18.20 39.67 3.00
CA GLN A 111 18.91 40.17 1.83
C GLN A 111 18.57 39.38 0.56
N TYR A 112 18.50 38.05 0.63
CA TYR A 112 18.39 37.19 -0.55
C TYR A 112 17.04 36.49 -0.70
N GLY A 113 16.19 36.45 0.34
CA GLY A 113 14.95 35.66 0.35
C GLY A 113 13.95 36.02 -0.75
N ARG A 114 14.00 37.24 -1.29
CA ARG A 114 13.20 37.66 -2.46
C ARG A 114 13.56 36.92 -3.76
N ASN A 115 14.70 36.25 -3.79
CA ASN A 115 15.20 35.50 -4.94
C ASN A 115 15.02 33.98 -4.77
N ASN A 116 13.96 33.55 -4.06
CA ASN A 116 13.74 32.13 -3.73
C ASN A 116 14.91 31.46 -3.00
N TYR A 117 15.65 32.25 -2.21
CA TYR A 117 16.71 31.77 -1.33
C TYR A 117 16.13 31.39 0.03
N ARG A 118 16.52 30.23 0.55
CA ARG A 118 16.07 29.74 1.86
C ARG A 118 17.23 29.13 2.65
N VAL A 119 17.17 29.28 3.96
CA VAL A 119 18.19 28.78 4.89
C VAL A 119 17.62 27.69 5.79
N TYR A 120 18.42 26.67 6.08
CA TYR A 120 18.05 25.54 6.95
C TYR A 120 19.19 25.18 7.89
N GLU A 121 18.88 24.88 9.15
CA GLU A 121 19.84 24.41 10.15
C GLU A 121 19.55 22.95 10.58
N VAL A 122 20.32 22.00 10.07
CA VAL A 122 20.08 20.55 10.28
C VAL A 122 20.08 20.18 11.76
N LYS A 123 21.03 20.70 12.55
CA LYS A 123 21.09 20.43 14.00
C LYS A 123 19.91 20.98 14.79
N LYS A 124 19.19 21.98 14.28
CA LYS A 124 17.94 22.47 14.86
C LYS A 124 16.71 21.66 14.43
N GLY A 125 16.90 20.61 13.63
CA GLY A 125 15.82 19.75 13.15
C GLY A 125 15.22 20.20 11.82
N ASP A 126 15.82 21.17 11.12
CA ASP A 126 15.27 21.71 9.86
C ASP A 126 15.39 20.76 8.67
N ILE A 127 16.04 19.59 8.80
CA ILE A 127 16.17 18.64 7.69
C ILE A 127 14.80 18.24 7.12
N ASN A 128 13.82 17.95 7.98
CA ASN A 128 12.45 17.68 7.52
C ASN A 128 11.86 18.87 6.75
N LYS A 129 12.02 20.08 7.28
CA LYS A 129 11.50 21.30 6.65
C LYS A 129 12.15 21.53 5.27
N LEU A 130 13.44 21.27 5.13
CA LEU A 130 14.17 21.32 3.87
C LEU A 130 13.55 20.37 2.84
N ILE A 131 13.38 19.09 3.21
CA ILE A 131 12.82 18.07 2.30
C ILE A 131 11.38 18.41 1.89
N LEU A 132 10.55 18.84 2.84
CA LEU A 132 9.17 19.28 2.57
C LEU A 132 9.13 20.47 1.61
N ASP A 133 10.03 21.43 1.78
CA ASP A 133 10.12 22.60 0.90
C ASP A 133 10.60 22.24 -0.50
N VAL A 134 11.59 21.35 -0.61
CA VAL A 134 12.09 20.81 -1.89
C VAL A 134 10.97 20.11 -2.65
N ILE A 135 10.22 19.21 -1.99
CA ILE A 135 9.06 18.52 -2.58
C ILE A 135 7.98 19.53 -3.00
N SER A 136 7.73 20.57 -2.20
CA SER A 136 6.79 21.64 -2.54
C SER A 136 7.22 22.42 -3.78
N GLN A 137 8.52 22.67 -3.93
CA GLN A 137 9.04 23.33 -5.12
C GLN A 137 9.00 22.40 -6.34
N HIS A 138 9.31 21.11 -6.18
CA HIS A 138 9.17 20.13 -7.24
C HIS A 138 7.74 20.10 -7.78
N ARG A 139 6.70 20.09 -6.92
CA ARG A 139 5.29 20.16 -7.36
C ARG A 139 4.96 21.39 -8.20
N ARG A 140 5.69 22.50 -8.03
CA ARG A 140 5.50 23.73 -8.86
C ARG A 140 6.14 23.62 -10.23
N ILE A 141 7.16 22.76 -10.36
CA ILE A 141 7.91 22.54 -11.59
C ILE A 141 7.31 21.38 -12.39
N ASN A 142 7.01 20.28 -11.72
CA ASN A 142 6.49 19.05 -12.30
C ASN A 142 5.17 18.66 -11.60
N GLN A 143 4.19 18.25 -12.40
CA GLN A 143 2.91 17.77 -11.86
C GLN A 143 2.93 16.28 -11.50
N ASP A 144 3.91 15.53 -12.00
CA ASP A 144 4.08 14.12 -11.72
C ASP A 144 5.10 13.92 -10.62
N ILE A 145 4.97 12.78 -9.93
CA ILE A 145 5.87 12.38 -8.85
C ILE A 145 5.99 10.86 -8.84
N ASN A 146 7.22 10.36 -8.74
CA ASN A 146 7.45 8.94 -8.56
C ASN A 146 7.44 8.59 -7.07
N ILE A 147 6.27 8.21 -6.57
CA ILE A 147 6.10 7.90 -5.14
C ILE A 147 6.77 6.59 -4.76
N HIS A 148 6.86 5.64 -5.69
CA HIS A 148 7.49 4.35 -5.44
C HIS A 148 8.96 4.57 -5.05
N ASP A 149 9.72 5.21 -5.93
CA ASP A 149 11.16 5.47 -5.73
C ASP A 149 11.41 6.33 -4.49
N LEU A 150 10.54 7.32 -4.21
CA LEU A 150 10.66 8.15 -3.01
C LEU A 150 10.50 7.34 -1.72
N ILE A 151 9.51 6.44 -1.66
CA ILE A 151 9.28 5.65 -0.44
C ILE A 151 10.39 4.61 -0.25
N GLU A 152 10.86 3.98 -1.33
CA GLU A 152 12.01 3.08 -1.28
C GLU A 152 13.25 3.81 -0.75
N LEU A 153 13.54 4.99 -1.30
CA LEU A 153 14.63 5.86 -0.85
C LEU A 153 14.53 6.15 0.66
N PHE A 154 13.35 6.54 1.14
CA PHE A 154 13.16 6.87 2.56
C PHE A 154 13.28 5.66 3.50
N THR A 155 13.03 4.45 3.00
CA THR A 155 12.90 3.27 3.86
C THR A 155 14.18 2.45 3.94
N PHE A 156 14.92 2.31 2.84
CA PHE A 156 16.04 1.36 2.77
C PHE A 156 17.41 1.99 3.06
N GLU A 157 17.49 3.32 3.08
CA GLU A 157 18.74 4.06 3.22
C GLU A 157 18.92 4.62 4.64
N LYS A 158 20.10 4.40 5.24
CA LYS A 158 20.39 4.75 6.65
C LYS A 158 20.47 6.25 6.86
N GLU A 159 20.74 6.97 5.79
CA GLU A 159 20.88 8.41 5.71
C GLU A 159 19.60 9.14 6.13
N TRP A 160 18.45 8.46 6.10
CA TRP A 160 17.13 9.02 6.42
C TRP A 160 16.68 8.83 7.88
N GLU A 161 17.51 8.26 8.76
CA GLU A 161 17.15 7.99 10.18
C GLU A 161 16.68 9.25 10.95
N ASP A 162 17.23 10.42 10.65
CA ASP A 162 16.87 11.71 11.30
C ASP A 162 15.63 12.38 10.65
N VAL A 163 15.04 11.77 9.62
CA VAL A 163 13.93 12.31 8.84
C VAL A 163 12.61 11.66 9.27
N ASN A 164 11.56 12.48 9.46
CA ASN A 164 10.23 12.00 9.81
C ASN A 164 9.47 11.68 8.51
N ILE A 165 9.58 10.41 8.10
CA ILE A 165 8.98 9.90 6.86
C ILE A 165 7.46 10.12 6.84
N THR A 166 6.76 9.86 7.95
CA THR A 166 5.30 10.06 8.04
C THR A 166 4.91 11.51 7.72
N ASN A 167 5.66 12.50 8.20
CA ASN A 167 5.40 13.90 7.87
C ASN A 167 5.60 14.20 6.38
N ILE A 168 6.62 13.60 5.75
CA ILE A 168 6.87 13.73 4.31
C ILE A 168 5.72 13.12 3.51
N LEU A 169 5.30 11.91 3.85
CA LEU A 169 4.17 11.23 3.20
C LEU A 169 2.88 12.04 3.33
N PHE A 170 2.56 12.54 4.52
CA PHE A 170 1.38 13.37 4.75
C PHE A 170 1.37 14.65 3.88
N HIS A 171 2.54 15.26 3.71
CA HIS A 171 2.73 16.45 2.89
C HIS A 171 2.63 16.14 1.38
N LEU A 172 3.25 15.05 0.93
CA LEU A 172 3.12 14.53 -0.43
C LEU A 172 1.66 14.29 -0.79
N GLU A 173 0.91 13.60 0.07
CA GLU A 173 -0.52 13.37 -0.09
C GLU A 173 -1.30 14.68 -0.23
N GLY A 174 -0.96 15.70 0.55
CA GLY A 174 -1.59 17.02 0.47
C GLY A 174 -1.33 17.74 -0.86
N LEU A 175 -0.08 17.69 -1.34
CA LEU A 175 0.32 18.32 -2.61
C LEU A 175 -0.25 17.60 -3.84
N TYR A 176 -0.39 16.28 -3.76
CA TYR A 176 -0.80 15.42 -4.88
C TYR A 176 -2.20 14.84 -4.68
N LYS A 177 -3.12 15.60 -4.06
CA LYS A 177 -4.51 15.16 -3.82
C LYS A 177 -5.24 14.64 -5.06
N HIS A 178 -5.08 15.32 -6.18
CA HIS A 178 -5.60 14.91 -7.49
C HIS A 178 -5.10 13.55 -8.02
N LYS A 179 -4.03 12.98 -7.43
CA LYS A 179 -3.46 11.68 -7.81
C LYS A 179 -3.74 10.57 -6.80
N TRP A 180 -4.57 10.79 -5.77
CA TRP A 180 -4.76 9.80 -4.69
C TRP A 180 -5.11 8.38 -5.17
N SER A 181 -5.82 8.24 -6.29
CA SER A 181 -6.10 6.96 -6.94
C SER A 181 -4.88 6.23 -7.52
N GLU A 182 -3.81 6.95 -7.84
CA GLU A 182 -2.49 6.42 -8.25
C GLU A 182 -1.62 6.12 -7.01
N ILE A 183 -1.71 6.95 -5.96
CA ILE A 183 -0.84 6.86 -4.78
C ILE A 183 -1.21 5.67 -3.88
N LEU A 184 -2.50 5.45 -3.62
CA LEU A 184 -2.95 4.44 -2.66
C LEU A 184 -2.54 3.00 -3.07
N PRO A 185 -2.63 2.60 -4.36
CA PRO A 185 -2.07 1.34 -4.83
C PRO A 185 -0.58 1.17 -4.55
N VAL A 186 0.23 2.22 -4.72
CA VAL A 186 1.68 2.17 -4.43
C VAL A 186 1.91 1.92 -2.94
N TYR A 187 1.14 2.54 -2.05
CA TYR A 187 1.22 2.28 -0.61
C TYR A 187 0.86 0.83 -0.29
N ALA A 188 -0.18 0.28 -0.93
CA ALA A 188 -0.58 -1.12 -0.74
C ALA A 188 0.49 -2.09 -1.26
N HIS A 189 1.16 -1.79 -2.37
CA HIS A 189 2.25 -2.59 -2.89
C HIS A 189 3.43 -2.61 -1.92
N LEU A 190 3.91 -1.44 -1.51
CA LEU A 190 5.05 -1.30 -0.61
C LEU A 190 4.78 -1.86 0.79
N ALA A 191 3.54 -1.81 1.27
CA ALA A 191 3.12 -2.41 2.54
C ALA A 191 3.30 -3.94 2.60
N GLN A 192 3.49 -4.63 1.46
CA GLN A 192 3.84 -6.06 1.45
C GLN A 192 5.28 -6.32 1.92
N TYR A 193 6.18 -5.36 1.70
CA TYR A 193 7.62 -5.53 1.92
C TYR A 193 8.15 -4.65 3.06
N ILE A 194 7.48 -3.53 3.33
CA ILE A 194 7.92 -2.51 4.28
C ILE A 194 6.91 -2.42 5.44
N PRO A 195 7.28 -2.82 6.68
CA PRO A 195 6.37 -2.79 7.82
C PRO A 195 5.77 -1.41 8.13
N LEU A 196 6.56 -0.33 8.00
CA LEU A 196 6.10 1.05 8.18
C LEU A 196 4.93 1.39 7.22
N MET A 197 5.01 0.91 5.99
CA MET A 197 4.02 1.21 4.96
C MET A 197 2.67 0.55 5.23
N ASN A 198 2.61 -0.50 6.06
CA ASN A 198 1.33 -1.05 6.50
C ASN A 198 0.50 -0.02 7.29
N SER A 199 1.12 0.63 8.28
CA SER A 199 0.47 1.69 9.06
C SER A 199 0.15 2.93 8.22
N GLU A 200 1.05 3.29 7.29
CA GLU A 200 0.85 4.46 6.42
C GLU A 200 -0.25 4.23 5.38
N PHE A 201 -0.37 3.01 4.83
CA PHE A 201 -1.49 2.61 3.97
C PHE A 201 -2.83 2.78 4.70
N ILE A 202 -2.95 2.25 5.92
CA ILE A 202 -4.19 2.35 6.71
C ILE A 202 -4.51 3.82 7.03
N ARG A 203 -3.50 4.61 7.44
CA ARG A 203 -3.66 6.05 7.72
C ARG A 203 -4.15 6.80 6.48
N PHE A 204 -3.49 6.58 5.35
CA PHE A 204 -3.82 7.27 4.10
C PHE A 204 -5.19 6.86 3.58
N LEU A 205 -5.53 5.57 3.65
CA LEU A 205 -6.86 5.06 3.32
C LEU A 205 -7.95 5.73 4.17
N ASP A 206 -7.79 5.76 5.50
CA ASP A 206 -8.76 6.39 6.41
C ASP A 206 -8.99 7.88 6.07
N ARG A 207 -7.90 8.59 5.77
CA ARG A 207 -7.95 9.99 5.32
C ARG A 207 -8.69 10.13 3.99
N LYS A 208 -8.34 9.33 2.98
CA LYS A 208 -8.99 9.33 1.65
C LYS A 208 -10.50 9.16 1.78
N ILE A 209 -10.92 8.20 2.60
CA ILE A 209 -12.32 7.83 2.81
C ILE A 209 -13.07 8.89 3.63
N THR A 210 -12.42 9.51 4.62
CA THR A 210 -13.02 10.58 5.43
C THR A 210 -13.24 11.85 4.62
N GLU A 211 -12.35 12.15 3.67
CA GLU A 211 -12.49 13.28 2.76
C GLU A 211 -13.47 13.01 1.59
N ASN A 212 -14.19 11.87 1.61
CA ASN A 212 -15.19 11.43 0.62
C ASN A 212 -14.66 11.43 -0.82
N PHE A 213 -13.42 10.98 -1.02
CA PHE A 213 -12.89 10.75 -2.36
C PHE A 213 -13.44 9.42 -2.90
N VAL A 214 -14.09 9.44 -4.07
CA VAL A 214 -14.89 8.29 -4.59
C VAL A 214 -14.34 7.73 -5.91
N ASP A 215 -13.16 8.16 -6.35
CA ASP A 215 -12.58 7.61 -7.58
C ASP A 215 -12.04 6.20 -7.38
N ASN A 216 -12.16 5.39 -8.42
CA ASN A 216 -11.53 4.07 -8.48
C ASN A 216 -10.02 4.22 -8.29
N ASP A 217 -9.43 3.32 -7.51
CA ASP A 217 -8.00 3.21 -7.34
C ASP A 217 -7.40 2.40 -8.50
N PHE A 218 -6.28 2.86 -9.05
CA PHE A 218 -5.63 2.27 -10.22
C PHE A 218 -4.74 1.09 -9.83
N TYR A 219 -5.32 0.10 -9.16
CA TYR A 219 -4.67 -1.19 -8.95
C TYR A 219 -4.48 -1.92 -10.29
N GLU A 220 -3.39 -2.69 -10.42
CA GLU A 220 -3.07 -3.44 -11.64
C GLU A 220 -4.00 -4.64 -11.86
N ASP A 221 -4.40 -5.32 -10.78
CA ASP A 221 -5.30 -6.47 -10.82
C ASP A 221 -6.75 -6.07 -11.11
N TYR A 222 -7.46 -6.83 -11.96
CA TYR A 222 -8.86 -6.55 -12.32
C TYR A 222 -9.79 -6.52 -11.10
N ILE A 223 -9.65 -7.49 -10.18
CA ILE A 223 -10.52 -7.61 -9.01
C ILE A 223 -10.24 -6.44 -8.06
N ALA A 224 -8.97 -6.13 -7.82
CA ALA A 224 -8.59 -4.97 -7.02
C ALA A 224 -9.07 -3.64 -7.64
N TYR A 225 -8.91 -3.46 -8.95
CA TYR A 225 -9.35 -2.25 -9.66
C TYR A 225 -10.86 -2.02 -9.51
N HIS A 226 -11.68 -3.07 -9.67
CA HIS A 226 -13.14 -2.95 -9.65
C HIS A 226 -13.77 -3.06 -8.27
N PHE A 227 -13.16 -3.79 -7.34
CA PHE A 227 -13.78 -4.18 -6.07
C PHE A 227 -12.94 -3.84 -4.83
N SER A 228 -11.88 -3.04 -4.96
CA SER A 228 -11.05 -2.58 -3.83
C SER A 228 -11.84 -1.85 -2.75
N TYR A 229 -12.86 -1.07 -3.10
CA TYR A 229 -13.65 -0.30 -2.12
C TYR A 229 -14.27 -1.18 -1.03
N GLY A 230 -14.78 -2.37 -1.39
CA GLY A 230 -15.29 -3.35 -0.43
C GLY A 230 -14.22 -3.80 0.55
N ILE A 231 -13.01 -4.11 0.05
CA ILE A 231 -11.86 -4.50 0.87
C ILE A 231 -11.42 -3.34 1.77
N HIS A 232 -11.32 -2.13 1.23
CA HIS A 232 -10.96 -0.92 1.98
C HIS A 232 -11.89 -0.67 3.15
N MET A 233 -13.21 -0.74 2.93
CA MET A 233 -14.18 -0.55 4.01
C MET A 233 -14.05 -1.63 5.08
N ALA A 234 -13.86 -2.88 4.66
CA ALA A 234 -13.68 -3.99 5.58
C ALA A 234 -12.38 -3.87 6.40
N ILE A 235 -11.26 -3.42 5.80
CA ILE A 235 -10.01 -3.09 6.51
C ILE A 235 -10.26 -2.03 7.58
N LEU A 236 -10.93 -0.92 7.23
CA LEU A 236 -11.23 0.14 8.18
C LEU A 236 -12.18 -0.33 9.29
N THR A 237 -13.17 -1.18 8.99
CA THR A 237 -14.01 -1.82 10.01
C THR A 237 -13.17 -2.70 10.95
N CYS A 238 -12.27 -3.52 10.43
CA CYS A 238 -11.41 -4.42 11.21
C CYS A 238 -10.53 -3.65 12.20
N ILE A 239 -9.89 -2.57 11.73
CA ILE A 239 -8.94 -1.78 12.52
C ILE A 239 -9.63 -0.80 13.47
N LYS A 240 -10.66 -0.08 13.01
CA LYS A 240 -11.31 0.99 13.79
C LYS A 240 -12.49 0.49 14.63
N GLY A 241 -13.08 -0.66 14.28
CA GLY A 241 -14.28 -1.19 14.94
C GLY A 241 -15.53 -0.33 14.74
N ASN A 242 -15.55 0.57 13.76
CA ASN A 242 -16.65 1.52 13.55
C ASN A 242 -17.67 0.98 12.52
N ASN A 243 -18.94 0.90 12.92
CA ASN A 243 -20.06 0.46 12.09
C ASN A 243 -20.36 1.39 10.90
N GLN A 244 -19.85 2.61 10.90
CA GLN A 244 -19.97 3.54 9.77
C GLN A 244 -19.34 2.96 8.50
N TYR A 245 -18.18 2.30 8.60
CA TYR A 245 -17.51 1.71 7.43
C TYR A 245 -18.28 0.48 6.91
N LEU A 246 -18.86 -0.32 7.81
CA LEU A 246 -19.76 -1.41 7.41
C LEU A 246 -20.99 -0.88 6.68
N SER A 247 -21.57 0.23 7.16
CA SER A 247 -22.70 0.89 6.50
C SER A 247 -22.32 1.42 5.12
N ARG A 248 -21.11 1.98 4.97
CA ARG A 248 -20.57 2.41 3.68
C ARG A 248 -20.32 1.25 2.72
N LEU A 249 -19.86 0.10 3.22
CA LEU A 249 -19.71 -1.12 2.44
C LEU A 249 -21.06 -1.58 1.88
N LYS A 250 -22.10 -1.63 2.73
CA LYS A 250 -23.47 -2.00 2.32
C LYS A 250 -24.01 -1.05 1.25
N TRP A 251 -23.91 0.26 1.50
CA TRP A 251 -24.30 1.27 0.53
C TRP A 251 -23.54 1.14 -0.81
N TRP A 252 -22.21 0.91 -0.76
CA TRP A 252 -21.44 0.68 -1.98
C TRP A 252 -21.95 -0.54 -2.74
N GLN A 253 -22.15 -1.64 -2.04
CA GLN A 253 -22.59 -2.90 -2.64
C GLN A 253 -24.02 -2.83 -3.21
N GLU A 254 -24.95 -2.12 -2.59
CA GLU A 254 -26.39 -2.18 -2.92
C GLU A 254 -26.94 -0.91 -3.58
N ASP A 255 -26.44 0.28 -3.21
CA ASP A 255 -27.08 1.57 -3.50
C ASP A 255 -26.21 2.54 -4.33
N SER A 256 -24.92 2.27 -4.52
CA SER A 256 -24.01 3.19 -5.21
C SER A 256 -24.12 3.18 -6.75
N SER A 257 -25.02 2.36 -7.29
CA SER A 257 -25.30 2.23 -8.72
C SER A 257 -26.75 1.79 -8.93
N TYR A 258 -27.18 1.64 -10.18
CA TYR A 258 -28.52 1.12 -10.52
C TYR A 258 -28.67 -0.40 -10.27
N MET A 259 -27.56 -1.10 -10.02
CA MET A 259 -27.51 -2.52 -9.68
C MET A 259 -26.47 -2.75 -8.58
N GLU A 260 -26.55 -3.91 -7.90
CA GLU A 260 -25.56 -4.30 -6.91
C GLU A 260 -24.15 -4.38 -7.56
N LYS A 261 -23.08 -4.03 -6.84
CA LYS A 261 -21.71 -4.07 -7.37
C LYS A 261 -21.24 -5.50 -7.65
N ILE A 262 -21.57 -6.41 -6.74
CA ILE A 262 -21.28 -7.84 -6.86
C ILE A 262 -22.59 -8.60 -6.68
N GLY A 263 -23.32 -8.82 -7.77
CA GLY A 263 -24.59 -9.54 -7.78
C GLY A 263 -24.61 -10.72 -8.77
N PRO A 264 -25.69 -11.50 -8.79
CA PRO A 264 -25.86 -12.64 -9.70
C PRO A 264 -26.22 -12.20 -11.14
N TYR A 265 -25.44 -11.27 -11.69
CA TYR A 265 -25.65 -10.69 -13.01
C TYR A 265 -24.72 -11.34 -14.04
N PHE A 266 -25.01 -12.59 -14.38
CA PHE A 266 -24.22 -13.34 -15.37
C PHE A 266 -24.42 -12.78 -16.78
N GLY A 267 -23.34 -12.73 -17.56
CA GLY A 267 -23.33 -12.24 -18.94
C GLY A 267 -23.15 -10.72 -19.08
N LEU A 268 -22.76 -10.02 -18.01
CA LEU A 268 -22.41 -8.59 -18.08
C LEU A 268 -21.12 -8.36 -18.89
N SER A 269 -20.06 -9.09 -18.53
CA SER A 269 -18.81 -9.19 -19.28
C SER A 269 -18.13 -10.50 -18.94
N ARG A 270 -17.18 -10.91 -19.77
CA ARG A 270 -16.40 -12.12 -19.53
C ARG A 270 -15.62 -12.03 -18.22
N GLU A 271 -14.98 -10.89 -17.96
CA GLU A 271 -14.16 -10.66 -16.79
C GLU A 271 -14.99 -10.66 -15.50
N TYR A 272 -16.21 -10.13 -15.55
CA TYR A 272 -17.15 -10.20 -14.43
C TYR A 272 -17.62 -11.64 -14.17
N ASP A 273 -17.99 -12.37 -15.22
CA ASP A 273 -18.39 -13.76 -15.10
C ASP A 273 -17.24 -14.64 -14.58
N ASP A 274 -16.01 -14.40 -15.04
CA ASP A 274 -14.80 -15.07 -14.56
C ASP A 274 -14.55 -14.73 -13.07
N PHE A 275 -14.74 -13.47 -12.64
CA PHE A 275 -14.67 -13.10 -11.23
C PHE A 275 -15.68 -13.89 -10.38
N ILE A 276 -16.95 -13.91 -10.78
CA ILE A 276 -18.01 -14.60 -10.04
C ILE A 276 -17.81 -16.13 -10.05
N ALA A 277 -17.37 -16.71 -11.16
CA ALA A 277 -17.14 -18.14 -11.24
C ALA A 277 -15.91 -18.54 -10.41
N CYS A 278 -14.83 -17.77 -10.48
CA CYS A 278 -13.52 -18.26 -10.09
C CYS A 278 -12.89 -17.60 -8.88
N TYR A 279 -13.36 -16.44 -8.42
CA TYR A 279 -12.68 -15.66 -7.38
C TYR A 279 -13.62 -15.14 -6.28
N SER A 280 -14.92 -15.00 -6.56
CA SER A 280 -15.85 -14.36 -5.61
C SER A 280 -15.97 -15.08 -4.28
N GLY A 281 -15.86 -16.41 -4.26
CA GLY A 281 -15.87 -17.20 -3.03
C GLY A 281 -14.80 -16.73 -2.04
N ALA A 282 -13.54 -16.73 -2.47
CA ALA A 282 -12.44 -16.28 -1.63
C ALA A 282 -12.48 -14.76 -1.36
N TYR A 283 -12.97 -13.95 -2.30
CA TYR A 283 -13.21 -12.52 -2.07
C TYR A 283 -14.17 -12.28 -0.90
N PHE A 284 -15.32 -12.96 -0.89
CA PHE A 284 -16.25 -12.89 0.24
C PHE A 284 -15.66 -13.50 1.51
N GLY A 285 -14.83 -14.54 1.39
CA GLY A 285 -14.02 -15.07 2.48
C GLY A 285 -13.14 -13.99 3.13
N MET A 286 -12.43 -13.19 2.32
CA MET A 286 -11.60 -12.07 2.79
C MET A 286 -12.43 -10.98 3.48
N LEU A 287 -13.60 -10.63 2.93
CA LEU A 287 -14.48 -9.66 3.59
C LEU A 287 -15.00 -10.20 4.93
N ALA A 288 -15.42 -11.47 4.99
CA ALA A 288 -15.85 -12.11 6.23
C ALA A 288 -14.71 -12.20 7.25
N VAL A 289 -13.48 -12.47 6.81
CA VAL A 289 -12.28 -12.40 7.65
C VAL A 289 -12.16 -11.02 8.25
N LEU A 290 -12.16 -9.94 7.48
CA LEU A 290 -12.00 -8.58 8.01
C LEU A 290 -13.17 -8.14 8.91
N LEU A 291 -14.36 -8.69 8.70
CA LEU A 291 -15.58 -8.40 9.45
C LEU A 291 -15.84 -9.36 10.62
N LYS A 292 -14.92 -10.27 10.94
CA LYS A 292 -15.11 -11.34 11.94
C LYS A 292 -15.60 -10.84 13.31
N GLU A 293 -15.18 -9.66 13.75
CA GLU A 293 -15.62 -9.06 15.01
C GLU A 293 -17.01 -8.40 14.95
N GLN A 294 -17.65 -8.41 13.78
CA GLN A 294 -18.97 -7.83 13.51
C GLN A 294 -19.90 -8.92 12.96
N PRO A 295 -20.62 -9.68 13.82
CA PRO A 295 -21.47 -10.79 13.40
C PRO A 295 -22.49 -10.42 12.30
N ASP A 296 -23.08 -9.24 12.37
CA ASP A 296 -24.02 -8.72 11.35
C ASP A 296 -23.32 -8.45 10.01
N GLY A 297 -22.03 -8.10 10.03
CA GLY A 297 -21.20 -7.95 8.84
C GLY A 297 -20.89 -9.29 8.20
N VAL A 298 -20.48 -10.28 8.99
CA VAL A 298 -20.24 -11.66 8.51
C VAL A 298 -21.51 -12.25 7.89
N LYS A 299 -22.64 -12.12 8.59
CA LYS A 299 -23.94 -12.58 8.10
C LYS A 299 -24.32 -11.90 6.78
N TYR A 300 -24.17 -10.59 6.70
CA TYR A 300 -24.42 -9.85 5.46
C TYR A 300 -23.60 -10.38 4.28
N ILE A 301 -22.29 -10.59 4.48
CA ILE A 301 -21.42 -11.13 3.42
C ILE A 301 -21.85 -12.54 2.99
N LEU A 302 -22.22 -13.38 3.95
CA LEU A 302 -22.74 -14.72 3.68
C LEU A 302 -24.03 -14.69 2.85
N GLU A 303 -24.96 -13.77 3.17
CA GLU A 303 -26.19 -13.58 2.42
C GLU A 303 -25.92 -13.17 0.96
N GLN A 304 -24.94 -12.27 0.72
CA GLN A 304 -24.55 -11.91 -0.64
C GLN A 304 -23.97 -13.11 -1.42
N SER A 305 -23.15 -13.94 -0.75
CA SER A 305 -22.64 -15.18 -1.34
C SER A 305 -23.76 -16.18 -1.69
N ILE A 306 -24.74 -16.36 -0.79
CA ILE A 306 -25.91 -17.22 -1.00
C ILE A 306 -26.78 -16.71 -2.16
N LYS A 307 -26.99 -15.39 -2.27
CA LYS A 307 -27.73 -14.80 -3.42
C LYS A 307 -27.10 -15.21 -4.75
N ILE A 308 -25.77 -15.19 -4.85
CA ILE A 308 -25.03 -15.61 -6.05
C ILE A 308 -25.20 -17.10 -6.29
N LEU A 309 -24.93 -17.93 -5.28
CA LEU A 309 -25.07 -19.39 -5.35
C LEU A 309 -26.47 -19.82 -5.82
N GLY A 310 -27.52 -19.19 -5.31
CA GLY A 310 -28.90 -19.49 -5.67
C GLY A 310 -29.25 -19.23 -7.14
N LYS A 311 -28.39 -18.52 -7.87
CA LYS A 311 -28.54 -18.24 -9.31
C LYS A 311 -27.56 -19.01 -10.20
N MET A 312 -26.60 -19.75 -9.63
CA MET A 312 -25.61 -20.56 -10.36
C MET A 312 -26.16 -21.92 -10.84
N THR A 313 -27.46 -22.05 -11.14
CA THR A 313 -28.10 -23.36 -11.38
C THR A 313 -27.62 -24.10 -12.63
N MET A 314 -27.07 -23.38 -13.62
CA MET A 314 -26.57 -23.96 -14.87
C MET A 314 -25.04 -24.04 -14.95
N TYR A 315 -24.34 -23.65 -13.88
CA TYR A 315 -22.88 -23.71 -13.85
C TYR A 315 -22.38 -25.15 -13.61
N PRO A 316 -21.18 -25.49 -14.11
CA PRO A 316 -20.48 -26.71 -13.72
C PRO A 316 -20.36 -26.88 -12.20
N ASP A 317 -20.51 -28.10 -11.71
CA ASP A 317 -20.51 -28.40 -10.27
C ASP A 317 -19.24 -27.94 -9.55
N ASN A 318 -18.06 -27.97 -10.19
CA ASN A 318 -16.82 -27.48 -9.59
C ASN A 318 -16.86 -25.98 -9.26
N ILE A 319 -17.50 -25.16 -10.11
CA ILE A 319 -17.69 -23.72 -9.88
C ILE A 319 -18.68 -23.47 -8.74
N ILE A 320 -19.77 -24.24 -8.74
CA ILE A 320 -20.78 -24.18 -7.68
C ILE A 320 -20.14 -24.57 -6.33
N PHE A 321 -19.38 -25.67 -6.31
CA PHE A 321 -18.74 -26.19 -5.12
C PHE A 321 -17.69 -25.24 -4.55
N TYR A 322 -16.89 -24.57 -5.39
CA TYR A 322 -15.94 -23.56 -4.93
C TYR A 322 -16.62 -22.42 -4.17
N ASN A 323 -17.65 -21.80 -4.76
CA ASN A 323 -18.36 -20.71 -4.12
C ASN A 323 -19.11 -21.20 -2.86
N ALA A 324 -19.68 -22.40 -2.91
CA ALA A 324 -20.41 -22.98 -1.79
C ALA A 324 -19.49 -23.36 -0.62
N LEU A 325 -18.26 -23.81 -0.90
CA LEU A 325 -17.26 -24.12 0.12
C LEU A 325 -16.85 -22.87 0.90
N TRP A 326 -16.54 -21.77 0.22
CA TRP A 326 -16.25 -20.51 0.89
C TRP A 326 -17.44 -20.02 1.73
N ALA A 327 -18.66 -20.08 1.19
CA ALA A 327 -19.87 -19.76 1.95
C ALA A 327 -20.05 -20.67 3.18
N LEU A 328 -19.75 -21.96 3.05
CA LEU A 328 -19.83 -22.94 4.12
C LEU A 328 -18.85 -22.58 5.26
N HIS A 329 -17.58 -22.30 4.94
CA HIS A 329 -16.61 -21.86 5.92
C HIS A 329 -17.03 -20.56 6.61
N ILE A 330 -17.52 -19.57 5.85
CA ILE A 330 -18.04 -18.32 6.43
C ILE A 330 -19.19 -18.63 7.40
N SER A 331 -20.16 -19.46 7.01
CA SER A 331 -21.31 -19.79 7.85
C SER A 331 -20.95 -20.56 9.13
N ALA A 332 -19.86 -21.33 9.11
CA ALA A 332 -19.36 -22.04 10.30
C ALA A 332 -18.77 -21.08 11.35
N THR A 333 -18.48 -19.83 10.99
CA THR A 333 -17.70 -18.90 11.81
C THR A 333 -18.51 -18.06 12.80
N SER A 334 -19.84 -18.11 12.71
CA SER A 334 -20.77 -17.34 13.55
C SER A 334 -22.00 -18.17 13.89
N ASP A 335 -22.45 -18.10 15.15
CA ASP A 335 -23.62 -18.85 15.63
C ASP A 335 -24.94 -18.33 15.03
N THR A 336 -24.95 -17.10 14.53
CA THR A 336 -26.13 -16.50 13.89
C THR A 336 -26.37 -17.00 12.46
N CYS A 337 -25.48 -17.86 11.94
CA CYS A 337 -25.48 -18.35 10.56
C CYS A 337 -25.89 -19.83 10.43
N GLU A 338 -26.50 -20.43 11.46
CA GLU A 338 -26.91 -21.85 11.46
C GLU A 338 -27.91 -22.17 10.33
N THR A 339 -28.85 -21.27 10.03
CA THR A 339 -29.85 -21.49 8.96
C THR A 339 -29.18 -21.52 7.60
N GLU A 340 -28.27 -20.58 7.37
CA GLU A 340 -27.48 -20.40 6.17
C GLU A 340 -26.51 -21.59 5.98
N TYR A 341 -25.86 -22.06 7.05
CA TYR A 341 -25.02 -23.27 7.02
C TYR A 341 -25.82 -24.48 6.55
N ASN A 342 -27.00 -24.71 7.14
CA ASN A 342 -27.83 -25.86 6.79
C ASN A 342 -28.30 -25.81 5.33
N TYR A 343 -28.67 -24.62 4.84
CA TYR A 343 -28.99 -24.41 3.42
C TYR A 343 -27.81 -24.78 2.51
N ILE A 344 -26.61 -24.26 2.79
CA ILE A 344 -25.42 -24.51 1.97
C ILE A 344 -25.02 -25.99 2.01
N ARG A 345 -25.05 -26.61 3.20
CA ARG A 345 -24.81 -28.04 3.40
C ARG A 345 -25.73 -28.87 2.52
N GLU A 346 -27.04 -28.63 2.58
CA GLU A 346 -28.02 -29.36 1.77
C GLU A 346 -27.79 -29.12 0.28
N TYR A 347 -27.50 -27.88 -0.10
CA TYR A 347 -27.22 -27.51 -1.48
C TYR A 347 -25.99 -28.24 -2.06
N ILE A 348 -24.92 -28.40 -1.28
CA ILE A 348 -23.75 -29.20 -1.64
C ILE A 348 -24.11 -30.69 -1.69
N ASN A 349 -24.68 -31.22 -0.60
CA ASN A 349 -24.92 -32.66 -0.46
C ASN A 349 -25.92 -33.22 -1.50
N GLN A 350 -26.88 -32.41 -1.95
CA GLN A 350 -27.80 -32.77 -3.05
C GLN A 350 -27.09 -32.99 -4.38
N ARG A 351 -25.90 -32.41 -4.57
CA ARG A 351 -25.05 -32.57 -5.77
C ARG A 351 -23.98 -33.65 -5.61
N GLY A 352 -23.85 -34.21 -4.41
CA GLY A 352 -22.93 -35.31 -4.11
C GLY A 352 -21.93 -34.96 -3.01
N ALA A 353 -20.91 -35.81 -2.89
CA ALA A 353 -19.85 -35.65 -1.92
C ALA A 353 -18.69 -34.79 -2.48
N LEU A 354 -18.02 -34.04 -1.60
CA LEU A 354 -16.87 -33.21 -1.93
C LEU A 354 -15.56 -33.88 -1.54
N ASN A 355 -14.49 -33.57 -2.27
CA ASN A 355 -13.15 -34.00 -1.87
C ASN A 355 -12.82 -33.38 -0.49
N GLU A 356 -12.48 -34.22 0.49
CA GLU A 356 -12.13 -33.79 1.84
C GLU A 356 -11.00 -32.75 1.85
N TYR A 357 -10.08 -32.81 0.89
CA TYR A 357 -9.01 -31.83 0.75
C TYR A 357 -9.55 -30.42 0.47
N TRP A 358 -10.58 -30.28 -0.38
CA TRP A 358 -11.20 -29.00 -0.68
C TRP A 358 -11.94 -28.39 0.52
N ILE A 359 -12.37 -29.22 1.46
CA ILE A 359 -12.99 -28.78 2.71
C ILE A 359 -11.93 -28.28 3.70
N ILE A 360 -10.72 -28.84 3.66
CA ILE A 360 -9.62 -28.45 4.55
C ILE A 360 -8.88 -27.22 4.00
N GLU A 361 -8.56 -27.26 2.70
CA GLU A 361 -7.82 -26.26 1.95
C GLU A 361 -8.65 -25.87 0.71
N PRO A 362 -9.68 -25.03 0.86
CA PRO A 362 -10.41 -24.52 -0.28
C PRO A 362 -9.47 -23.71 -1.18
N PRO A 363 -9.54 -23.89 -2.51
CA PRO A 363 -8.66 -23.15 -3.41
C PRO A 363 -8.92 -21.65 -3.31
N SER A 364 -7.90 -20.84 -3.59
CA SER A 364 -7.99 -19.37 -3.57
C SER A 364 -8.71 -18.84 -4.80
N ALA A 365 -8.51 -19.49 -5.95
CA ALA A 365 -9.23 -19.24 -7.18
C ALA A 365 -9.43 -20.53 -7.98
N LEU A 366 -10.43 -20.56 -8.87
CA LEU A 366 -10.61 -21.60 -9.88
C LEU A 366 -9.97 -21.16 -11.22
N GLY A 367 -8.67 -21.37 -11.40
CA GLY A 367 -7.97 -21.12 -12.66
C GLY A 367 -7.74 -22.37 -13.51
N GLU A 368 -7.02 -22.22 -14.65
CA GLU A 368 -6.43 -23.33 -15.43
C GLU A 368 -5.58 -24.29 -14.57
N ALA A 369 -5.09 -23.77 -13.44
CA ALA A 369 -4.50 -24.53 -12.35
C ALA A 369 -5.38 -25.70 -11.85
N TYR A 370 -6.70 -25.72 -12.10
CA TYR A 370 -7.59 -26.84 -11.78
C TYR A 370 -7.26 -28.11 -12.58
N ASP A 371 -6.86 -27.97 -13.84
CA ASP A 371 -6.44 -29.11 -14.68
C ASP A 371 -5.04 -29.63 -14.29
N GLU A 372 -4.16 -28.75 -13.78
CA GLU A 372 -2.91 -29.16 -13.13
C GLU A 372 -3.12 -29.70 -11.71
N TYR A 373 -4.16 -29.26 -10.99
CA TYR A 373 -4.51 -29.71 -9.63
C TYR A 373 -4.83 -31.19 -9.61
N LYS A 374 -5.52 -31.67 -10.67
CA LYS A 374 -5.70 -33.10 -10.95
C LYS A 374 -4.36 -33.85 -11.07
N ASN A 375 -3.31 -33.21 -11.58
CA ASN A 375 -2.02 -33.86 -11.84
C ASN A 375 -1.04 -33.77 -10.67
N HIS A 376 -1.01 -32.68 -9.90
CA HIS A 376 -0.07 -32.50 -8.78
C HIS A 376 -0.50 -33.22 -7.49
N TYR A 377 -1.80 -33.35 -7.23
CA TYR A 377 -2.34 -33.92 -5.98
C TYR A 377 -3.05 -35.27 -6.15
N ASN A 378 -2.85 -35.97 -7.27
CA ASN A 378 -3.17 -37.41 -7.42
C ASN A 378 -2.51 -38.32 -6.35
N VAL A 379 -1.73 -37.76 -5.41
CA VAL A 379 -1.04 -38.44 -4.31
C VAL A 379 -1.76 -38.28 -2.95
N PHE A 380 -2.67 -37.31 -2.75
CA PHE A 380 -3.34 -37.09 -1.46
C PHE A 380 -4.86 -37.31 -1.54
N SER A 381 -5.25 -38.57 -1.26
CA SER A 381 -6.59 -39.08 -0.95
C SER A 381 -7.79 -38.64 -1.81
N CYS A 382 -8.27 -39.54 -2.66
CA CYS A 382 -9.60 -39.50 -3.30
C CYS A 382 -10.76 -39.72 -2.31
N LYS A 383 -10.71 -39.12 -1.11
CA LYS A 383 -11.73 -39.31 -0.08
C LYS A 383 -12.79 -38.25 -0.24
N PHE A 384 -13.95 -38.66 -0.75
CA PHE A 384 -15.12 -37.82 -0.87
C PHE A 384 -15.98 -37.93 0.38
N LYS A 385 -16.42 -36.80 0.92
CA LYS A 385 -17.29 -36.70 2.10
C LYS A 385 -18.52 -35.85 1.81
N TYR A 386 -19.65 -36.26 2.35
CA TYR A 386 -20.79 -35.36 2.51
C TYR A 386 -20.47 -34.35 3.62
N ILE A 387 -20.96 -33.13 3.48
CA ILE A 387 -20.81 -32.09 4.49
C ILE A 387 -21.65 -32.47 5.72
N PRO A 388 -21.05 -32.58 6.91
CA PRO A 388 -21.76 -32.96 8.12
C PRO A 388 -22.59 -31.79 8.70
N ASP A 389 -23.27 -32.04 9.83
CA ASP A 389 -23.86 -30.97 10.65
C ASP A 389 -22.81 -29.95 11.12
N ARG A 390 -23.27 -28.76 11.51
CA ARG A 390 -22.38 -27.62 11.82
C ARG A 390 -21.44 -27.92 12.98
N GLU A 391 -21.92 -28.57 14.04
CA GLU A 391 -21.09 -28.91 15.20
C GLU A 391 -19.95 -29.87 14.81
N THR A 392 -20.27 -30.90 14.04
CA THR A 392 -19.28 -31.85 13.52
C THR A 392 -18.31 -31.16 12.56
N PHE A 393 -18.79 -30.27 11.69
CA PHE A 393 -17.95 -29.52 10.76
C PHE A 393 -16.96 -28.61 11.50
N ILE A 394 -17.44 -27.86 12.50
CA ILE A 394 -16.59 -27.00 13.32
C ILE A 394 -15.51 -27.83 14.00
N ARG A 395 -15.88 -28.95 14.63
CA ARG A 395 -14.92 -29.84 15.31
C ARG A 395 -13.86 -30.42 14.36
N GLU A 396 -14.24 -30.78 13.14
CA GLU A 396 -13.35 -31.44 12.19
C GLU A 396 -12.48 -30.46 11.39
N TYR A 397 -13.05 -29.37 10.89
CA TYR A 397 -12.45 -28.51 9.85
C TYR A 397 -12.22 -27.06 10.28
N VAL A 398 -12.85 -26.57 11.36
CA VAL A 398 -12.65 -25.19 11.83
C VAL A 398 -11.51 -25.16 12.82
N ARG A 399 -10.34 -24.72 12.35
CA ARG A 399 -9.12 -24.59 13.16
C ARG A 399 -8.39 -23.30 12.82
N SER A 400 -7.83 -22.67 13.85
CA SER A 400 -6.94 -21.53 13.72
C SER A 400 -5.73 -21.69 14.62
N ASP A 401 -4.54 -21.43 14.09
CA ASP A 401 -3.29 -21.35 14.84
C ASP A 401 -3.08 -19.96 15.45
N ILE A 402 -3.97 -19.00 15.15
CA ILE A 402 -3.90 -17.64 15.67
C ILE A 402 -4.55 -17.59 17.04
N SER A 403 -3.75 -17.25 18.06
CA SER A 403 -4.19 -17.23 19.46
C SER A 403 -4.55 -15.84 19.97
N ASP A 404 -4.18 -14.78 19.24
CA ASP A 404 -4.27 -13.40 19.72
C ASP A 404 -4.95 -12.49 18.69
N ILE A 405 -5.83 -11.61 19.18
CA ILE A 405 -6.63 -10.70 18.35
C ILE A 405 -5.76 -9.70 17.57
N LYS A 406 -4.65 -9.23 18.15
CA LYS A 406 -3.74 -8.29 17.47
C LYS A 406 -3.05 -8.97 16.30
N ASN A 407 -2.57 -10.21 16.51
CA ASN A 407 -1.96 -11.01 15.45
C ASN A 407 -2.97 -11.32 14.35
N TYR A 408 -4.20 -11.71 14.71
CA TYR A 408 -5.28 -11.91 13.74
C TYR A 408 -5.55 -10.65 12.90
N LYS A 409 -5.68 -9.46 13.51
CA LYS A 409 -5.93 -8.23 12.75
C LYS A 409 -4.78 -7.88 11.81
N GLN A 410 -3.55 -8.06 12.27
CA GLN A 410 -2.36 -7.82 11.46
C GLN A 410 -2.31 -8.76 10.25
N ASP A 411 -2.57 -10.06 10.47
CA ASP A 411 -2.58 -11.06 9.41
C ASP A 411 -3.74 -10.83 8.43
N ALA A 412 -4.95 -10.55 8.93
CA ALA A 412 -6.12 -10.26 8.12
C ALA A 412 -5.90 -9.04 7.21
N VAL A 413 -5.34 -7.94 7.75
CA VAL A 413 -5.04 -6.75 6.96
C VAL A 413 -3.88 -6.99 5.99
N SER A 414 -2.86 -7.74 6.38
CA SER A 414 -1.76 -8.11 5.48
C SER A 414 -2.25 -8.94 4.28
N LEU A 415 -3.14 -9.92 4.51
CA LEU A 415 -3.75 -10.71 3.45
C LEU A 415 -4.60 -9.86 2.52
N ALA A 416 -5.37 -8.90 3.07
CA ALA A 416 -6.20 -7.98 2.30
C ALA A 416 -5.37 -7.04 1.43
N ILE A 417 -4.27 -6.50 1.98
CA ILE A 417 -3.33 -5.66 1.22
C ILE A 417 -2.71 -6.47 0.09
N LYS A 418 -2.27 -7.70 0.37
CA LYS A 418 -1.71 -8.58 -0.65
C LYS A 418 -2.70 -8.87 -1.78
N MET A 419 -3.97 -9.10 -1.44
CA MET A 419 -5.05 -9.27 -2.42
C MET A 419 -5.29 -8.03 -3.29
N LEU A 420 -5.02 -6.83 -2.76
CA LEU A 420 -5.11 -5.58 -3.53
C LEU A 420 -3.93 -5.35 -4.47
N SER A 421 -2.73 -5.78 -4.08
CA SER A 421 -1.47 -5.33 -4.73
C SER A 421 -0.58 -6.45 -5.27
N ASN A 422 -1.02 -7.71 -5.22
CA ASN A 422 -0.29 -8.85 -5.78
C ASN A 422 -1.25 -9.81 -6.51
N PRO A 423 -1.36 -9.74 -7.85
CA PRO A 423 -2.22 -10.62 -8.64
C PRO A 423 -1.89 -12.11 -8.48
N GLU A 424 -0.64 -12.45 -8.14
CA GLU A 424 -0.22 -13.86 -8.00
C GLU A 424 -0.77 -14.51 -6.73
N CYS A 425 -1.29 -13.73 -5.76
CA CYS A 425 -1.79 -14.29 -4.50
C CYS A 425 -2.94 -15.29 -4.71
N TRP A 426 -3.72 -15.12 -5.79
CA TRP A 426 -4.82 -16.01 -6.17
C TRP A 426 -4.36 -17.41 -6.57
N PHE A 427 -3.10 -17.56 -6.98
CA PHE A 427 -2.52 -18.80 -7.49
C PHE A 427 -1.46 -19.40 -6.55
N GLU A 428 -1.17 -18.76 -5.41
CA GLU A 428 -0.20 -19.25 -4.44
C GLU A 428 -0.57 -20.64 -3.91
N ARG A 429 0.37 -21.57 -4.03
CA ARG A 429 0.22 -22.95 -3.59
C ARG A 429 0.96 -23.20 -2.28
N THR A 430 0.53 -24.23 -1.56
CA THR A 430 1.28 -24.74 -0.41
C THR A 430 2.53 -25.43 -0.93
N GLU A 431 3.71 -24.92 -0.58
CA GLU A 431 5.00 -25.44 -1.07
C GLU A 431 5.88 -25.91 0.08
N ARG A 432 6.78 -26.86 -0.22
CA ARG A 432 7.76 -27.30 0.77
C ARG A 432 8.93 -26.32 0.76
N ILE A 433 9.14 -25.61 1.88
CA ILE A 433 10.24 -24.68 2.04
C ILE A 433 11.54 -25.48 2.21
N GLU A 434 12.66 -24.97 1.70
CA GLU A 434 13.99 -25.59 1.77
C GLU A 434 14.42 -25.98 3.21
N SER A 435 13.87 -25.32 4.23
CA SER A 435 14.08 -25.61 5.65
C SER A 435 13.29 -26.81 6.18
N GLY A 436 12.52 -27.51 5.35
CA GLY A 436 11.76 -28.70 5.71
C GLY A 436 10.35 -28.44 6.24
N GLY A 437 9.90 -27.17 6.28
CA GLY A 437 8.53 -26.76 6.58
C GLY A 437 7.64 -26.67 5.33
N TRP A 438 6.35 -26.42 5.54
CA TRP A 438 5.41 -26.08 4.45
C TRP A 438 5.07 -24.59 4.52
N SER A 439 5.14 -23.88 3.40
CA SER A 439 4.50 -22.58 3.25
C SER A 439 3.02 -22.83 3.02
N TYR A 440 2.16 -22.16 3.78
CA TYR A 440 0.72 -22.25 3.54
C TYR A 440 0.33 -21.37 2.36
N SER A 441 -0.53 -21.90 1.48
CA SER A 441 -1.20 -21.12 0.42
C SER A 441 -1.93 -19.89 0.99
N TRP A 442 -2.15 -18.88 0.16
CA TRP A 442 -2.92 -17.70 0.56
C TRP A 442 -4.33 -18.08 1.08
N GLY A 443 -5.00 -19.02 0.42
CA GLY A 443 -6.30 -19.57 0.83
C GLY A 443 -6.25 -20.24 2.20
N ASN A 444 -5.22 -21.04 2.51
CA ASN A 444 -5.03 -21.61 3.84
C ASN A 444 -4.84 -20.53 4.91
N ARG A 445 -4.05 -19.50 4.63
CA ARG A 445 -3.87 -18.37 5.56
C ARG A 445 -5.17 -17.61 5.78
N LEU A 446 -5.98 -17.46 4.74
CA LEU A 446 -7.30 -16.84 4.81
C LEU A 446 -8.26 -17.66 5.69
N ILE A 447 -8.30 -18.99 5.50
CA ILE A 447 -9.08 -19.91 6.34
C ILE A 447 -8.63 -19.87 7.80
N ASN A 448 -7.31 -19.84 8.03
CA ASN A 448 -6.74 -19.72 9.36
C ASN A 448 -7.22 -18.44 10.07
N CYS A 449 -7.31 -17.31 9.36
CA CYS A 449 -7.87 -16.06 9.88
C CYS A 449 -9.39 -16.14 10.07
N LEU A 450 -10.11 -16.78 9.16
CA LEU A 450 -11.57 -16.90 9.20
C LEU A 450 -12.04 -17.69 10.43
N HIS A 451 -11.33 -18.78 10.72
CA HIS A 451 -11.58 -19.67 11.84
C HIS A 451 -11.03 -19.15 13.18
N PHE A 452 -10.41 -17.96 13.22
CA PHE A 452 -9.96 -17.36 14.47
C PHE A 452 -11.13 -17.23 15.45
N CYS A 453 -10.94 -17.71 16.68
CA CYS A 453 -11.89 -17.56 17.77
C CYS A 453 -11.18 -16.89 18.94
N ASN A 454 -11.67 -15.73 19.38
CA ASN A 454 -11.11 -15.04 20.53
C ASN A 454 -11.56 -15.73 21.82
N VAL A 455 -10.72 -16.60 22.37
CA VAL A 455 -10.98 -17.38 23.59
C VAL A 455 -11.11 -16.49 24.84
N ASN A 456 -10.68 -15.22 24.78
CA ASN A 456 -10.72 -14.29 25.90
C ASN A 456 -11.98 -13.39 25.96
N LYS A 457 -13.08 -13.76 25.26
CA LYS A 457 -14.36 -13.02 25.29
C LYS A 457 -15.43 -13.65 26.23
N GLU A 458 -15.07 -14.63 27.06
CA GLU A 458 -15.94 -15.15 28.14
C GLU A 458 -15.91 -14.31 29.41
#